data_AF-Q0SG52-F1
#
_entry.id   AF-Q0SG52-F1
#
_cell.length_a   1.000
_cell.length_b   1.000
_cell.length_c   1.000
_cell.angle_alpha   90.00
_cell.angle_beta   90.00
_cell.angle_gamma   90.00
#
_symmetry.space_group_name_H-M   'P 1'
#
loop_
_entity.id
_entity.type
_entity.pdbx_description
1 polymer ?
#
loop_
_entity_poly.entity_id
_entity_poly.type
_entity_poly.pdbx_seq_one_letter_code
_entity_poly.pdbx_strand_id
1 'polypeptide(L)' 'MALSQSALSELLDAFRAGEGVDLIRESVRMVMQELIETEAIEQIGAGRYERTEARTTERNGARW' A
#
# COMPACT_ATOMS: atom_id res chain seq x y z
N MET A 1 8.33 -10.10 12.59
CA MET A 1 7.87 -11.36 13.20
C MET A 1 7.50 -12.32 12.06
N ALA A 2 7.98 -13.56 12.10
CA ALA A 2 7.67 -14.54 11.05
C ALA A 2 6.24 -15.07 11.24
N LEU A 3 5.47 -15.16 10.15
CA LEU A 3 4.13 -15.75 10.15
C LEU A 3 4.20 -17.21 10.61
N SER A 4 3.25 -17.65 11.45
CA SER A 4 3.16 -19.04 11.89
C SER A 4 2.83 -19.96 10.71
N GLN A 5 3.28 -21.22 10.76
CA GLN A 5 3.01 -22.22 9.72
C GLN A 5 1.50 -22.46 9.51
N SER A 6 0.68 -22.26 10.55
CA SER A 6 -0.78 -22.31 10.45
C SER A 6 -1.36 -21.15 9.64
N ALA A 7 -0.85 -19.93 9.83
CA ALA A 7 -1.29 -18.75 9.10
C ALA A 7 -0.98 -18.85 7.60
N LEU A 8 0.15 -19.48 7.25
CA LEU A 8 0.48 -19.76 5.85
C LEU A 8 -0.49 -20.78 5.24
N SER A 9 -0.84 -21.83 5.97
CA SER A 9 -1.80 -22.84 5.49
C SER A 9 -3.20 -22.27 5.32
N GLU A 10 -3.68 -21.46 6.27
CA GLU A 10 -4.98 -20.79 6.17
C GLU A 10 -5.03 -19.84 4.95
N LEU A 11 -3.94 -19.13 4.68
CA LEU A 11 -3.83 -18.22 3.54
C LEU A 11 -3.80 -18.99 2.20
N LEU A 12 -3.17 -20.17 2.17
CA LEU A 12 -3.17 -21.08 1.01
C LEU A 12 -4.54 -21.74 0.78
N ASP A 13 -5.27 -22.04 1.85
CA ASP A 13 -6.63 -22.60 1.77
C ASP A 13 -7.64 -21.55 1.28
N ALA A 14 -7.54 -20.30 1.77
CA ALA A 14 -8.29 -19.17 1.21
C ALA A 14 -7.96 -18.96 -0.27
N PHE A 15 -6.70 -19.20 -0.66
CA PHE A 15 -6.27 -19.19 -2.05
C PHE A 15 -6.95 -20.23 -2.92
N ARG A 16 -7.05 -21.47 -2.42
CA ARG A 16 -7.70 -22.58 -3.14
C ARG A 16 -9.22 -22.44 -3.19
N ALA A 17 -9.82 -21.79 -2.20
CA ALA A 17 -11.27 -21.55 -2.15
C ALA A 17 -11.76 -20.48 -3.15
N GLY A 18 -10.86 -19.78 -3.83
CA GLY A 18 -11.19 -18.69 -4.76
C GLY A 18 -11.20 -17.29 -4.09
N GLU A 19 -11.04 -17.21 -2.77
CA GLU A 19 -10.95 -15.96 -2.01
C GLU A 19 -9.55 -15.33 -2.08
N GLY A 20 -8.50 -16.11 -2.34
CA GLY A 20 -7.14 -15.58 -2.39
C GLY A 20 -6.84 -14.70 -3.60
N VAL A 21 -7.62 -14.80 -4.68
CA VAL A 21 -7.50 -13.88 -5.82
C VAL A 21 -7.92 -12.47 -5.40
N ASP A 22 -9.00 -12.34 -4.62
CA ASP A 22 -9.46 -11.06 -4.08
C ASP A 22 -8.51 -10.55 -3.00
N LEU A 23 -7.97 -11.45 -2.17
CA LEU A 23 -6.92 -11.09 -1.21
C LEU A 23 -5.67 -10.54 -1.90
N ILE A 24 -5.18 -11.17 -2.97
CA ILE A 24 -4.04 -10.63 -3.75
C ILE A 24 -4.42 -9.31 -4.40
N ARG A 25 -5.59 -9.22 -5.02
CA ARG A 25 -6.03 -8.00 -5.68
C ARG A 25 -6.01 -6.82 -4.71
N GLU A 26 -6.54 -7.01 -3.51
CA GLU A 26 -6.59 -5.96 -2.50
C GLU A 26 -5.20 -5.67 -1.89
N SER A 27 -4.39 -6.72 -1.67
CA SER A 27 -3.01 -6.56 -1.21
C SER A 27 -2.18 -5.76 -2.21
N VAL A 28 -2.30 -6.06 -3.51
CA VAL A 28 -1.60 -5.32 -4.57
C VAL A 28 -2.10 -3.89 -4.66
N ARG A 29 -3.42 -3.67 -4.55
CA ARG A 29 -3.98 -2.31 -4.50
C ARG A 29 -3.37 -1.49 -3.37
N MET A 30 -3.30 -2.06 -2.16
CA MET A 30 -2.70 -1.42 -0.99
C MET A 30 -1.22 -1.10 -1.21
N VAL A 31 -0.43 -2.08 -1.65
CA VAL A 31 1.01 -1.87 -1.89
C VAL A 31 1.24 -0.82 -2.98
N MET A 32 0.49 -0.86 -4.07
CA MET A 32 0.59 0.14 -5.13
C MET A 32 0.22 1.54 -4.62
N GLN A 33 -0.80 1.66 -3.76
CA GLN A 33 -1.14 2.95 -3.16
C GLN A 33 0.00 3.48 -2.28
N GLU A 34 0.63 2.65 -1.46
CA GLU A 34 1.76 3.07 -0.63
C GLU A 34 2.99 3.49 -1.47
N LEU A 35 3.23 2.82 -2.61
CA LEU A 35 4.27 3.21 -3.55
C LEU A 35 4.00 4.58 -4.19
N ILE A 36 2.76 4.82 -4.63
CA ILE A 36 2.34 6.13 -5.17
C ILE A 36 2.51 7.23 -4.12
N GLU A 37 2.12 6.96 -2.87
CA GLU A 37 2.26 7.91 -1.77
C GLU A 37 3.72 8.24 -1.48
N THR A 38 4.61 7.24 -1.55
CA THR A 38 6.05 7.41 -1.38
C THR A 38 6.65 8.25 -2.50
N GLU A 39 6.35 7.92 -3.76
CA GLU A 39 6.82 8.70 -4.93
C GLU A 39 6.30 10.14 -4.88
N ALA A 40 5.05 10.34 -4.45
CA ALA A 40 4.49 11.68 -4.27
C ALA A 40 5.24 12.49 -3.21
N ILE A 41 5.68 11.87 -2.11
CA ILE A 41 6.49 12.55 -1.09
C ILE A 41 7.84 12.98 -1.68
N GLU A 42 8.51 12.10 -2.41
CA GLU A 42 9.79 12.39 -3.07
C GLU A 42 9.66 13.52 -4.10
N GLN A 43 8.63 13.45 -4.94
CA GLN A 43 8.39 14.45 -5.99
C GLN A 43 7.96 15.81 -5.44
N ILE A 44 7.14 15.84 -4.38
CA ILE A 44 6.70 17.07 -3.72
C ILE A 44 7.83 17.65 -2.86
N GLY A 45 8.73 16.81 -2.35
CA GLY A 45 9.75 17.18 -1.37
C GLY A 45 9.19 17.37 0.04
N ALA A 46 7.98 16.87 0.32
CA ALA A 46 7.32 17.01 1.61
C ALA A 46 6.31 15.88 1.90
N GLY A 47 6.33 15.38 3.13
CA GLY A 47 5.32 14.51 3.70
C GLY A 47 3.97 15.21 3.92
N ARG A 48 2.96 14.42 4.31
CA ARG A 48 1.62 14.93 4.59
C ARG A 48 1.65 15.88 5.80
N TYR A 49 1.18 17.11 5.59
CA TYR A 49 1.18 18.20 6.58
C TYR A 49 2.57 18.61 7.09
N GLU A 50 3.64 18.12 6.47
CA GLU A 50 5.00 18.51 6.83
C GLU A 50 5.25 19.97 6.44
N ARG A 51 6.09 20.70 7.19
CA ARG A 51 6.55 22.03 6.80
C ARG A 51 8.01 21.93 6.41
N THR A 52 8.32 22.23 5.16
CA THR A 52 9.67 22.16 4.61
C THR A 52 9.80 23.19 3.50
N GLU A 53 10.98 23.80 3.41
CA GLU A 53 11.34 24.73 2.33
C GLU A 53 11.56 24.01 0.99
N ALA A 54 11.78 22.69 1.03
CA ALA A 54 11.95 21.85 -0.16
C ALA A 54 10.63 21.57 -0.93
N ARG A 55 9.48 21.97 -0.38
CA ARG A 55 8.18 21.71 -1.01
C ARG A 55 8.06 22.43 -2.35
N THR A 56 7.74 21.68 -3.41
CA THR A 56 7.58 22.22 -4.77
C THR A 56 6.12 22.36 -5.22
N THR A 57 5.19 21.59 -4.65
CA THR A 57 3.74 21.64 -4.98
C THR A 57 2.88 21.12 -3.81
N GLU A 58 1.56 21.13 -3.96
CA GLU A 58 0.59 20.70 -2.94
C GLU A 58 -0.21 19.46 -3.38
N ARG A 59 -0.67 18.68 -2.40
CA ARG A 59 -1.46 17.46 -2.64
C ARG A 59 -2.91 17.80 -2.97
N ASN A 60 -3.49 17.17 -3.99
CA ASN A 60 -4.88 17.36 -4.42
C ASN A 60 -5.77 16.13 -4.16
N GLY A 61 -5.61 15.52 -2.99
CA GLY A 61 -6.34 14.30 -2.62
C GLY A 61 -5.98 13.06 -3.46
N ALA A 62 -6.74 11.99 -3.28
CA ALA A 62 -6.62 10.74 -4.01
C ALA A 62 -7.93 10.44 -4.76
N ARG A 63 -7.83 9.75 -5.89
CA ARG A 63 -8.99 9.24 -6.65
C ARG A 63 -9.08 7.74 -6.38
N TRP A 64 -10.23 7.30 -5.87
CA TRP A 64 -10.53 5.91 -5.54
C TRP A 64 -11.41 5.29 -6.63
#